data_AF-A0A946MR05-F1
#
_entry.id   AF-A0A946MR05-F1
#
_cell.length_a   1.000
_cell.length_b   1.000
_cell.length_c   1.000
_cell.angle_alpha   90.00
_cell.angle_beta   90.00
_cell.angle_gamma   90.00
#
_symmetry.space_group_name_H-M   'P 1'
#
loop_
_entity.id
_entity.type
_entity.pdbx_description
1 polymer ?
#
loop_
_entity_poly.entity_id
_entity_poly.type
_entity_poly.pdbx_seq_one_letter_code
_entity_poly.pdbx_strand_id
1 'polypeptide(L)'
;MSDNREGFCEKHWQAMRGCGFFAARVWLGCLDSGITAIKGRQLTAAEPQLIKAFVAGKLFFREHEVTEDALAILTDTTAALYVCLINRGETQLATEVVSSTAHTLSRVMANGYLRKAALNACHHLMSLRDIPTHITPSVQLAMSRYVENPRAIAH
;
A
#
# COMPACT_ATOMS: atom_id res chain seq x y z
N MET A 1 13.96 -24.55 -11.59
CA MET A 1 13.46 -23.57 -10.59
C MET A 1 12.56 -22.60 -11.32
N SER A 2 11.26 -22.85 -11.31
CA SER A 2 10.25 -22.06 -12.01
C SER A 2 9.79 -20.90 -11.11
N ASP A 3 10.10 -19.68 -11.55
CA ASP A 3 9.71 -18.44 -10.91
C ASP A 3 8.20 -18.22 -11.11
N ASN A 4 7.38 -18.83 -10.24
CA ASN A 4 5.91 -18.72 -10.26
C ASN A 4 5.46 -17.32 -9.80
N ARG A 5 5.72 -16.30 -10.63
CA ARG A 5 5.13 -14.96 -10.52
C ARG A 5 3.77 -14.87 -11.21
N GLU A 6 2.97 -15.92 -11.12
CA GLU A 6 1.57 -15.86 -11.55
C GLU A 6 0.77 -15.17 -10.43
N GLY A 7 0.35 -13.94 -10.70
CA GLY A 7 -0.39 -13.10 -9.75
C GLY A 7 -1.63 -13.80 -9.19
N PHE A 8 -1.93 -13.51 -7.92
CA PHE A 8 -3.05 -14.08 -7.17
C PHE A 8 -4.41 -13.79 -7.85
N CYS A 9 -5.06 -14.84 -8.37
CA CYS A 9 -6.39 -14.77 -8.99
C CYS A 9 -7.53 -14.65 -7.95
N GLU A 10 -8.70 -14.22 -8.40
CA GLU A 10 -9.87 -13.94 -7.53
C GLU A 10 -10.38 -15.17 -6.76
N LYS A 11 -10.28 -16.37 -7.35
CA LYS A 11 -10.67 -17.62 -6.67
C LYS A 11 -9.80 -17.93 -5.47
N HIS A 12 -8.50 -17.67 -5.58
CA HIS A 12 -7.61 -17.76 -4.44
C HIS A 12 -8.05 -16.72 -3.40
N TRP A 13 -8.26 -15.45 -3.78
CA TRP A 13 -8.65 -14.38 -2.84
C TRP A 13 -9.87 -14.74 -1.98
N GLN A 14 -10.92 -15.30 -2.59
CA GLN A 14 -12.13 -15.70 -1.85
C GLN A 14 -11.94 -16.89 -0.91
N ALA A 15 -11.13 -17.88 -1.29
CA ALA A 15 -10.85 -19.05 -0.45
C ALA A 15 -10.01 -18.71 0.81
N MET A 16 -9.45 -17.49 0.90
CA MET A 16 -8.31 -17.18 1.79
C MET A 16 -8.63 -16.19 2.91
N ARG A 17 -9.91 -15.80 3.10
CA ARG A 17 -10.41 -14.81 4.09
C ARG A 17 -10.21 -15.18 5.59
N GLY A 18 -9.39 -16.17 5.95
CA GLY A 18 -9.28 -16.69 7.32
C GLY A 18 -7.87 -16.96 7.87
N CYS A 19 -6.79 -16.62 7.15
CA CYS A 19 -5.42 -16.88 7.61
C CYS A 19 -4.55 -15.62 7.61
N GLY A 20 -4.05 -15.22 8.77
CA GLY A 20 -3.26 -13.99 8.96
C GLY A 20 -1.90 -13.95 8.29
N PHE A 21 -1.14 -15.05 8.39
CA PHE A 21 0.15 -15.20 7.69
C PHE A 21 0.00 -15.05 6.17
N PHE A 22 -1.16 -15.46 5.67
CA PHE A 22 -1.48 -15.42 4.28
C PHE A 22 -1.88 -14.01 3.82
N ALA A 23 -2.60 -13.24 4.65
CA ALA A 23 -2.89 -11.83 4.39
C ALA A 23 -1.61 -11.00 4.19
N ALA A 24 -0.58 -11.21 5.02
CA ALA A 24 0.71 -10.54 4.88
C ALA A 24 1.42 -10.87 3.56
N ARG A 25 1.41 -12.15 3.14
CA ARG A 25 2.03 -12.57 1.86
C ARG A 25 1.31 -11.99 0.64
N VAL A 26 -0.03 -12.01 0.64
CA VAL A 26 -0.81 -11.42 -0.45
C VAL A 26 -0.62 -9.92 -0.50
N TRP A 27 -0.63 -9.27 0.66
CA TRP A 27 -0.40 -7.84 0.75
C TRP A 27 0.93 -7.45 0.09
N LEU A 28 2.03 -8.06 0.50
CA LEU A 28 3.35 -7.77 -0.05
C LEU A 28 3.46 -8.14 -1.54
N GLY A 29 2.93 -9.29 -1.95
CA GLY A 29 2.98 -9.74 -3.35
C GLY A 29 2.18 -8.84 -4.30
N CYS A 30 1.00 -8.40 -3.88
CA CYS A 30 0.16 -7.47 -4.65
C CYS A 30 0.78 -6.07 -4.68
N LEU A 31 1.40 -5.61 -3.59
CA LEU A 31 2.12 -4.34 -3.56
C LEU A 31 3.29 -4.34 -4.57
N ASP A 32 4.13 -5.37 -4.54
CA ASP A 32 5.28 -5.49 -5.46
C ASP A 32 4.84 -5.57 -6.93
N SER A 33 3.77 -6.33 -7.20
CA SER A 33 3.18 -6.43 -8.53
C SER A 33 2.65 -5.08 -9.03
N GLY A 34 1.95 -4.34 -8.17
CA GLY A 34 1.44 -3.00 -8.48
C GLY A 34 2.55 -1.98 -8.74
N ILE A 35 3.59 -1.95 -7.91
CA ILE A 35 4.77 -1.10 -8.08
C ILE A 35 5.47 -1.41 -9.41
N THR A 36 5.66 -2.70 -9.73
CA THR A 36 6.28 -3.14 -10.98
C THR A 36 5.46 -2.67 -12.18
N ALA A 37 4.14 -2.78 -12.12
CA ALA A 37 3.25 -2.30 -13.18
C ALA A 37 3.30 -0.78 -13.34
N ILE A 38 3.34 0.01 -12.26
CA ILE A 38 3.52 1.49 -12.35
C ILE A 38 4.86 1.82 -13.04
N LYS A 39 5.95 1.14 -12.63
CA LYS A 39 7.28 1.32 -13.25
C LYS A 39 7.27 0.97 -14.75
N GLY A 40 6.50 -0.05 -15.13
CA GLY A 40 6.24 -0.43 -16.52
C GLY A 40 5.20 0.44 -17.25
N ARG A 41 4.68 1.51 -16.62
CA ARG A 41 3.61 2.40 -17.14
C ARG A 41 2.29 1.68 -17.45
N GLN A 42 2.04 0.54 -16.81
CA GLN A 42 0.83 -0.27 -16.98
C GLN A 42 -0.21 0.03 -15.88
N LEU A 43 -0.68 1.29 -15.81
CA LEU A 43 -1.54 1.75 -14.71
C LEU A 43 -2.85 0.95 -14.56
N THR A 44 -3.47 0.55 -15.67
CA THR A 44 -4.70 -0.28 -15.65
C THR A 44 -4.44 -1.67 -15.06
N ALA A 45 -3.23 -2.21 -15.20
CA ALA A 45 -2.86 -3.48 -14.57
C ALA A 45 -2.39 -3.30 -13.12
N ALA A 46 -1.83 -2.13 -12.79
CA ALA A 46 -1.37 -1.79 -11.44
C ALA A 46 -2.52 -1.63 -10.45
N GLU A 47 -3.57 -0.90 -10.83
CA GLU A 47 -4.71 -0.57 -9.97
C GLU A 47 -5.31 -1.80 -9.25
N PRO A 48 -5.75 -2.88 -9.93
CA PRO A 48 -6.36 -4.01 -9.25
C PRO A 48 -5.41 -4.72 -8.27
N GLN A 49 -4.11 -4.71 -8.52
CA GLN A 49 -3.12 -5.26 -7.58
C GLN A 49 -2.98 -4.37 -6.34
N LEU A 50 -2.91 -3.05 -6.54
CA LEU A 50 -2.79 -2.09 -5.44
C LEU A 50 -4.04 -2.04 -4.58
N ILE A 51 -5.23 -2.20 -5.16
CA ILE A 51 -6.49 -2.34 -4.41
C ILE A 51 -6.46 -3.61 -3.55
N LYS A 52 -6.05 -4.76 -4.09
CA LYS A 52 -5.90 -6.00 -3.31
C LYS A 52 -4.91 -5.84 -2.16
N ALA A 53 -3.76 -5.22 -2.43
CA ALA A 53 -2.76 -4.91 -1.41
C ALA A 53 -3.34 -4.01 -0.31
N PHE A 54 -4.05 -2.94 -0.70
CA PHE A 54 -4.69 -2.01 0.23
C PHE A 54 -5.73 -2.71 1.11
N VAL A 55 -6.62 -3.51 0.52
CA VAL A 55 -7.64 -4.27 1.29
C VAL A 55 -6.98 -5.29 2.21
N ALA A 56 -5.96 -6.01 1.74
CA ALA A 56 -5.22 -6.96 2.57
C ALA A 56 -4.54 -6.29 3.77
N GLY A 57 -3.89 -5.13 3.57
CA GLY A 57 -3.28 -4.37 4.66
C GLY A 57 -4.29 -3.85 5.67
N LYS A 58 -5.45 -3.37 5.21
CA LYS A 58 -6.53 -2.93 6.09
C LYS A 58 -7.12 -4.08 6.91
N LEU A 59 -7.24 -5.27 6.33
CA LEU A 59 -7.64 -6.49 7.04
C LEU A 59 -6.58 -6.90 8.06
N PHE A 60 -5.30 -6.86 7.69
CA PHE A 60 -4.21 -7.18 8.59
C PHE A 60 -4.26 -6.34 9.87
N PHE A 61 -4.44 -5.02 9.72
CA PHE A 61 -4.57 -4.08 10.85
C PHE A 61 -5.81 -4.31 11.74
N ARG A 62 -6.82 -5.03 11.24
CA ARG A 62 -8.02 -5.37 12.02
C ARG A 62 -7.82 -6.67 12.82
N GLU A 63 -7.04 -7.61 12.27
CA GLU A 63 -6.98 -9.00 12.74
C GLU A 63 -5.68 -9.33 13.47
N HIS A 64 -4.65 -8.49 13.36
CA HIS A 64 -3.32 -8.75 13.91
C HIS A 64 -2.80 -7.59 14.76
N GLU A 65 -1.83 -7.94 15.60
CA GLU A 65 -1.00 -6.94 16.26
C GLU A 65 -0.26 -6.11 15.21
N VAL A 66 -0.33 -4.79 15.36
CA VAL A 66 0.28 -3.85 14.44
C VAL A 66 1.72 -3.59 14.86
N THR A 67 2.65 -3.68 13.91
CA THR A 67 4.06 -3.32 14.08
C THR A 67 4.39 -2.02 13.33
N GLU A 68 5.55 -1.43 13.62
CA GLU A 68 6.07 -0.30 12.83
C GLU A 68 6.25 -0.67 11.35
N ASP A 69 6.68 -1.90 11.09
CA ASP A 69 6.82 -2.45 9.74
C ASP A 69 5.48 -2.51 8.99
N ALA A 70 4.44 -3.01 9.65
CA ALA A 70 3.11 -3.06 9.07
C ALA A 70 2.57 -1.64 8.79
N LEU A 71 2.86 -0.67 9.67
CA LEU A 71 2.54 0.75 9.42
C LEU A 71 3.26 1.29 8.20
N ALA A 72 4.55 1.01 8.08
CA ALA A 72 5.35 1.48 6.98
C ALA A 72 4.85 0.91 5.65
N ILE A 73 4.57 -0.40 5.59
CA ILE A 73 4.03 -1.07 4.40
C ILE A 73 2.63 -0.54 4.04
N LEU A 74 1.78 -0.24 5.03
CA LEU A 74 0.44 0.32 4.76
C LEU A 74 0.52 1.71 4.18
N THR A 75 1.35 2.55 4.77
CA THR A 75 1.61 3.92 4.29
C THR A 75 2.10 3.89 2.84
N ASP A 76 3.02 3.00 2.56
CA ASP A 76 3.63 2.81 1.26
C ASP A 76 2.68 2.21 0.21
N THR A 77 1.80 1.28 0.64
CA THR A 77 0.70 0.75 -0.18
C THR A 77 -0.26 1.84 -0.59
N THR A 78 -0.66 2.68 0.38
CA THR A 78 -1.55 3.82 0.16
C THR A 78 -0.90 4.83 -0.79
N ALA A 79 0.40 5.11 -0.64
CA ALA A 79 1.11 6.02 -1.54
C ALA A 79 1.21 5.49 -2.98
N ALA A 80 1.49 4.20 -3.16
CA ALA A 80 1.51 3.58 -4.49
C ALA A 80 0.13 3.60 -5.16
N LEU A 81 -0.93 3.27 -4.41
CA LEU A 81 -2.31 3.34 -4.90
C LEU A 81 -2.72 4.77 -5.22
N TYR A 82 -2.36 5.75 -4.39
CA TYR A 82 -2.60 7.17 -4.64
C TYR A 82 -1.99 7.61 -5.97
N VAL A 83 -0.70 7.32 -6.19
CA VAL A 83 -0.02 7.65 -7.46
C VAL A 83 -0.73 6.99 -8.64
N CYS A 84 -1.11 5.72 -8.52
CA CYS A 84 -1.84 5.03 -9.59
C CYS A 84 -3.16 5.72 -9.94
N LEU A 85 -3.96 6.07 -8.93
CA LEU A 85 -5.28 6.69 -9.10
C LEU A 85 -5.17 8.11 -9.67
N ILE A 86 -4.24 8.93 -9.16
CA ILE A 86 -4.00 10.29 -9.67
C ILE A 86 -3.63 10.27 -11.16
N ASN A 87 -2.74 9.35 -11.56
CA ASN A 87 -2.34 9.23 -12.97
C ASN A 87 -3.43 8.60 -13.86
N ARG A 88 -4.52 8.11 -13.27
CA ARG A 88 -5.73 7.67 -13.98
C ARG A 88 -6.85 8.73 -13.97
N GLY A 89 -6.64 9.87 -13.32
CA GLY A 89 -7.65 10.93 -13.17
C GLY A 89 -8.64 10.70 -12.02
N GLU A 90 -8.42 9.67 -11.19
CA GLU A 90 -9.31 9.25 -10.11
C GLU A 90 -9.01 9.98 -8.79
N THR A 91 -8.97 11.31 -8.83
CA THR A 91 -8.51 12.15 -7.70
C THR A 91 -9.36 12.00 -6.43
N GLN A 92 -10.67 11.82 -6.59
CA GLN A 92 -11.58 11.62 -5.46
C GLN A 92 -11.26 10.30 -4.73
N LEU A 93 -11.16 9.19 -5.48
CA LEU A 93 -10.79 7.88 -4.92
C LEU A 93 -9.40 7.92 -4.27
N ALA A 94 -8.44 8.62 -4.87
CA ALA A 94 -7.11 8.79 -4.30
C ALA A 94 -7.16 9.48 -2.91
N THR A 95 -8.01 10.50 -2.78
CA THR A 95 -8.23 11.22 -1.51
C THR A 95 -8.93 10.34 -0.46
N GLU A 96 -9.91 9.54 -0.88
CA GLU A 96 -10.61 8.59 -0.01
C GLU A 96 -9.68 7.50 0.53
N VAL A 97 -8.78 6.98 -0.32
CA VAL A 97 -7.75 6.00 0.07
C VAL A 97 -6.82 6.56 1.15
N VAL A 98 -6.33 7.79 0.95
CA VAL A 98 -5.49 8.48 1.95
C VAL A 98 -6.25 8.73 3.24
N SER A 99 -7.48 9.25 3.16
CA SER A 99 -8.32 9.54 4.33
C SER A 99 -8.66 8.28 5.13
N SER A 100 -9.00 7.19 4.44
CA SER A 100 -9.25 5.88 5.04
C SER A 100 -8.01 5.35 5.76
N THR A 101 -6.83 5.55 5.18
CA THR A 101 -5.56 5.15 5.82
C THR A 101 -5.28 5.99 7.06
N ALA A 102 -5.42 7.31 6.97
CA ALA A 102 -5.25 8.22 8.10
C ALA A 102 -6.17 7.85 9.28
N HIS A 103 -7.41 7.43 9.00
CA HIS A 103 -8.31 6.93 10.04
C HIS A 103 -7.79 5.64 10.72
N THR A 104 -7.24 4.71 9.95
CA THR A 104 -6.58 3.51 10.53
C THR A 104 -5.37 3.90 11.39
N LEU A 105 -4.52 4.79 10.90
CA LEU A 105 -3.33 5.25 11.62
C LEU A 105 -3.69 5.98 12.92
N SER A 106 -4.75 6.79 12.91
CA SER A 106 -5.28 7.47 14.11
C SER A 106 -5.65 6.49 15.22
N ARG A 107 -6.26 5.36 14.88
CA ARG A 107 -6.55 4.30 15.87
C ARG A 107 -5.28 3.67 16.44
N VAL A 108 -4.23 3.55 15.63
CA VAL A 108 -2.93 3.03 16.08
C VAL A 108 -2.17 4.05 16.95
N MET A 109 -2.39 5.36 16.76
CA MET A 109 -1.79 6.39 17.63
C MET A 109 -2.21 6.28 19.10
N ALA A 110 -3.36 5.65 19.38
CA ALA A 110 -3.79 5.36 20.74
C ALA A 110 -2.87 4.33 21.43
N ASN A 111 -2.11 3.55 20.66
CA ASN A 111 -1.02 2.72 21.17
C ASN A 111 0.25 3.56 21.33
N GLY A 112 0.63 3.86 22.57
CA GLY A 112 1.70 4.81 22.90
C GLY A 112 3.05 4.49 22.26
N TYR A 113 3.39 3.21 22.07
CA TYR A 113 4.63 2.78 21.41
C TYR A 113 4.66 3.14 19.92
N LEU A 114 3.53 3.05 19.22
CA LEU A 114 3.43 3.29 17.77
C LEU A 114 3.05 4.72 17.40
N ARG A 115 2.74 5.57 18.39
CA ARG A 115 2.21 6.92 18.17
C ARG A 115 3.08 7.76 17.24
N LYS A 116 4.40 7.74 17.46
CA LYS A 116 5.34 8.51 16.62
C LYS A 116 5.37 7.99 15.18
N ALA A 117 5.44 6.68 15.00
CA ALA A 117 5.44 6.05 13.68
C ALA A 117 4.14 6.36 12.91
N ALA A 118 2.99 6.24 13.58
CA ALA A 118 1.69 6.55 12.99
C ALA A 118 1.55 8.05 12.62
N LEU A 119 2.10 8.98 13.41
CA LEU A 119 2.09 10.42 13.08
C LEU A 119 2.95 10.72 11.85
N ASN A 120 4.15 10.14 11.78
CA ASN A 120 5.03 10.29 10.63
C ASN A 120 4.39 9.75 9.35
N ALA A 121 3.76 8.58 9.44
CA ALA A 121 2.99 7.99 8.35
C ALA A 121 1.84 8.90 7.88
N CYS A 122 1.05 9.47 8.80
CA CYS A 122 0.01 10.43 8.45
C CYS A 122 0.57 11.68 7.75
N HIS A 123 1.65 12.25 8.29
CA HIS A 123 2.29 13.43 7.69
C HIS A 123 2.79 13.13 6.27
N HIS A 124 3.43 11.97 6.07
CA HIS A 124 3.84 11.50 4.75
C HIS A 124 2.68 11.44 3.77
N LEU A 125 1.57 10.80 4.14
CA LEU A 125 0.39 10.69 3.28
C LEU A 125 -0.23 12.04 2.91
N MET A 126 -0.17 13.03 3.81
CA MET A 126 -0.64 14.39 3.53
C MET A 126 0.26 15.13 2.55
N SER A 127 1.57 14.85 2.53
CA SER A 127 2.52 15.45 1.59
C SER A 127 2.41 14.90 0.16
N LEU A 128 1.69 13.79 -0.05
CA LEU A 128 1.52 13.21 -1.39
C LEU A 128 0.89 14.18 -2.40
N ARG A 129 0.03 15.09 -1.93
CA ARG A 129 -0.60 16.12 -2.76
C ARG A 129 0.40 17.15 -3.32
N ASP A 130 1.56 17.26 -2.69
CA ASP A 130 2.61 18.20 -3.07
C ASP A 130 3.50 17.61 -4.19
N ILE A 131 3.34 16.32 -4.51
CA ILE A 131 4.05 15.67 -5.61
C ILE A 131 3.46 16.16 -6.94
N PRO A 132 4.29 16.70 -7.86
CA PRO A 132 3.78 17.21 -9.12
C PRO A 132 3.19 16.11 -10.01
N THR A 133 2.05 16.39 -10.64
CA THR A 133 1.34 15.41 -11.50
C THR A 133 1.85 15.38 -12.94
N HIS A 134 2.64 16.39 -13.37
CA HIS A 134 3.16 16.50 -14.74
C HIS A 134 4.39 15.62 -15.01
N ILE A 135 5.00 15.05 -13.97
CA ILE A 135 6.14 14.13 -14.09
C ILE A 135 5.66 12.68 -14.28
N THR A 136 6.55 11.80 -14.75
CA THR A 136 6.18 10.40 -15.04
C THR A 136 5.73 9.63 -13.78
N PRO A 137 4.77 8.69 -13.88
CA PRO A 137 4.27 7.92 -12.74
C PRO A 137 5.36 7.18 -11.96
N SER A 138 6.41 6.72 -12.64
CA SER A 138 7.55 6.04 -11.99
C SER A 138 8.37 6.97 -11.08
N VAL A 139 8.52 8.23 -11.46
CA VAL A 139 9.21 9.24 -10.66
C VAL A 139 8.31 9.69 -9.51
N GLN A 140 7.01 9.91 -9.76
CA GLN A 140 6.03 10.18 -8.69
C GLN A 140 6.03 9.05 -7.66
N LEU A 141 6.04 7.80 -8.11
CA LEU A 141 6.11 6.63 -7.23
C LEU A 141 7.38 6.64 -6.38
N ALA A 142 8.54 6.96 -6.98
CA ALA A 142 9.80 7.04 -6.22
C ALA A 142 9.76 8.14 -5.16
N MET A 143 9.16 9.29 -5.47
CA MET A 143 8.98 10.41 -4.54
C MET A 143 7.95 10.12 -3.45
N SER A 144 6.97 9.24 -3.73
CA SER A 144 5.88 8.91 -2.79
C SER A 144 6.20 7.74 -1.85
N ARG A 145 7.31 7.03 -2.05
CA ARG A 145 7.70 5.89 -1.21
C ARG A 145 7.86 6.32 0.24
N TYR A 146 7.20 5.61 1.14
CA TYR A 146 7.49 5.74 2.57
C TYR A 146 8.64 4.81 2.99
N VAL A 147 8.75 3.67 2.31
CA VAL A 147 9.80 2.68 2.52
C VAL A 147 10.76 2.70 1.35
N GLU A 148 12.00 3.12 1.61
CA GLU A 148 13.09 3.14 0.62
C GLU A 148 13.42 1.73 0.10
N ASN A 149 13.34 0.69 0.94
CA ASN A 149 13.55 -0.71 0.55
C ASN A 149 12.61 -1.69 1.28
N PRO A 150 11.54 -2.21 0.64
CA PRO A 150 10.59 -3.13 1.29
C PRO A 150 11.20 -4.48 1.68
N ARG A 151 12.36 -4.87 1.12
CA ARG A 151 13.10 -6.07 1.56
C ARG A 151 13.83 -5.89 2.88
N ALA A 152 14.06 -4.65 3.33
CA ALA A 152 14.66 -4.37 4.63
C ALA A 152 13.68 -4.53 5.80
N ILE A 153 12.39 -4.69 5.50
CA ILE A 153 11.28 -4.74 6.47
C ILE A 153 10.87 -6.19 6.80
N ALA A 154 11.31 -7.17 6.00
CA ALA A 154 11.00 -8.58 6.25
C ALA A 154 12.01 -9.19 7.25
N HIS A 155 11.79 -8.96 8.55
CA HIS A 155 12.50 -9.65 9.63
C HIS A 155 11.52 -10.24 10.65
#